data_AF-R7MZA0-F1
#
_entry.id   AF-R7MZA0-F1
#
_cell.length_a   1.000
_cell.length_b   1.000
_cell.length_c   1.000
_cell.angle_alpha   90.00
_cell.angle_beta   90.00
_cell.angle_gamma   90.00
#
_symmetry.space_group_name_H-M   'P 1'
#
loop_
_entity.id
_entity.type
_entity.pdbx_description
1 polymer ?
#
loop_
_entity_poly.entity_id
_entity_poly.type
_entity_poly.pdbx_seq_one_letter_code
_entity_poly.pdbx_strand_id
1 'polypeptide(L)'
;MLSEKEAYLSSVKKRLLQYEKAGVKLYLDGNPSDTDHIMKKCVKEDAAYMADYIADETGKVKEIRYDLISEPVMDPVSDTIPLDPLEY
;
A
#
# COMPACT_ATOMS: atom_id res chain seq x y z
N MET A 1 10.62 -16.85 -19.61
CA MET A 1 9.55 -15.91 -19.23
C MET A 1 9.88 -15.42 -17.84
N LEU A 2 9.96 -14.10 -17.62
CA LEU A 2 9.91 -13.60 -16.25
C LEU A 2 8.57 -14.02 -15.68
N SER A 3 8.56 -14.55 -14.46
CA SER A 3 7.31 -14.86 -13.78
C SER A 3 6.47 -13.59 -13.66
N GLU A 4 5.14 -13.72 -13.68
CA GLU A 4 4.23 -12.57 -13.51
C GLU A 4 4.57 -11.77 -12.25
N LYS A 5 5.04 -12.46 -11.20
CA LYS A 5 5.55 -11.88 -9.96
C LYS A 5 6.76 -10.97 -10.19
N GLU A 6 7.76 -11.39 -10.96
CA GLU A 6 8.94 -10.57 -11.25
C GLU A 6 8.59 -9.33 -12.08
N ALA A 7 7.70 -9.47 -13.07
CA ALA A 7 7.23 -8.34 -13.87
C ALA A 7 6.44 -7.33 -13.01
N TYR A 8 5.56 -7.82 -12.13
CA TYR A 8 4.83 -7.00 -11.18
C TYR A 8 5.78 -6.26 -10.23
N LEU A 9 6.72 -6.95 -9.60
CA LEU A 9 7.69 -6.35 -8.68
C LEU A 9 8.56 -5.28 -9.37
N SER A 10 8.99 -5.54 -10.61
CA SER A 10 9.71 -4.56 -11.42
C SER A 10 8.89 -3.30 -11.67
N SER A 11 7.60 -3.45 -11.99
CA SER A 11 6.68 -2.32 -12.19
C SER A 11 6.45 -1.51 -10.91
N VAL A 12 6.29 -2.18 -9.76
CA VAL A 12 6.12 -1.54 -8.45
C VAL A 12 7.37 -0.77 -8.07
N LYS A 13 8.56 -1.38 -8.19
CA LYS A 13 9.84 -0.72 -7.93
C LYS A 13 10.02 0.54 -8.77
N LYS A 14 9.71 0.47 -10.06
CA LYS A 14 9.82 1.62 -10.96
C LYS A 14 8.91 2.77 -10.52
N ARG A 15 7.68 2.48 -10.09
CA ARG A 15 6.72 3.49 -9.62
C ARG A 15 7.18 4.13 -8.30
N LEU A 16 7.66 3.34 -7.34
CA LEU A 16 8.18 3.87 -6.07
C LEU A 16 9.39 4.81 -6.28
N LEU A 17 10.31 4.43 -7.16
CA LEU A 17 11.44 5.29 -7.54
C LEU A 17 10.98 6.61 -8.19
N GLN A 18 9.87 6.62 -8.93
CA GLN A 18 9.32 7.85 -9.50
C GLN A 18 8.78 8.77 -8.40
N TYR A 19 8.11 8.21 -7.39
CA TYR A 19 7.61 8.96 -6.25
C TYR A 19 8.75 9.56 -5.42
N GLU A 20 9.78 8.79 -5.10
CA GLU A 20 10.96 9.32 -4.39
C GLU A 20 11.63 10.46 -5.16
N LYS A 21 11.82 10.30 -6.48
CA LYS A 21 12.38 11.36 -7.34
C LYS A 21 11.51 12.61 -7.39
N ALA A 22 10.20 12.46 -7.22
CA ALA A 22 9.26 13.57 -7.14
C ALA A 22 9.21 14.22 -5.74
N GLY A 23 9.99 13.72 -4.77
CA GLY A 23 10.01 14.23 -3.40
C GLY A 23 8.87 13.70 -2.52
N VAL A 24 8.13 12.69 -2.99
CA VAL A 24 7.09 12.02 -2.19
C VAL A 24 7.76 11.17 -1.13
N LYS A 25 7.34 11.34 0.13
CA LYS A 25 7.90 10.58 1.24
C LYS A 25 7.24 9.21 1.33
N LEU A 26 8.06 8.18 1.51
CA LEU A 26 7.60 6.82 1.68
C LEU A 26 7.67 6.43 3.15
N TYR A 27 6.67 5.70 3.63
CA TYR A 27 6.62 5.14 4.97
C TYR A 27 6.28 3.67 4.91
N LEU A 28 6.86 2.89 5.82
CA LEU A 28 6.54 1.50 6.06
C LEU A 28 6.29 1.29 7.55
N ASP A 29 5.11 0.78 7.90
CA ASP A 29 4.68 0.55 9.28
C ASP A 29 4.88 1.81 10.14
N GLY A 30 4.43 2.96 9.62
CA GLY A 30 4.59 4.28 10.24
C GLY A 30 6.01 4.88 10.25
N ASN A 31 7.04 4.16 9.81
CA ASN A 31 8.43 4.62 9.84
C ASN A 31 8.87 5.16 8.46
N PRO A 32 9.64 6.28 8.38
CA PRO A 32 10.24 6.72 7.13
C PRO A 32 11.02 5.59 6.47
N SER A 33 10.80 5.38 5.18
CA SER A 33 11.36 4.26 4.43
C SER A 33 11.80 4.69 3.04
N ASP A 34 12.38 3.74 2.30
CA ASP A 34 12.82 3.91 0.92
C ASP A 34 12.27 2.79 0.03
N THR A 35 12.39 2.97 -1.29
CA THR A 35 11.90 1.98 -2.27
C THR A 35 12.49 0.59 -2.02
N ASP A 36 13.79 0.47 -1.75
CA ASP A 36 14.45 -0.84 -1.64
C ASP A 36 13.99 -1.59 -0.38
N HIS A 37 13.75 -0.87 0.72
CA HIS A 37 13.24 -1.43 1.96
C HIS A 37 11.79 -1.93 1.82
N ILE A 38 10.90 -1.13 1.22
CA ILE A 38 9.52 -1.52 0.93
C ILE A 38 9.49 -2.74 0.00
N MET A 39 10.28 -2.72 -1.08
CA MET A 39 10.36 -3.85 -2.01
C MET A 39 10.85 -5.12 -1.32
N LYS A 40 11.84 -5.02 -0.43
CA LYS A 40 12.35 -6.18 0.32
C LYS A 40 11.26 -6.79 1.21
N LYS A 41 10.41 -5.97 1.82
CA LYS A 41 9.32 -6.41 2.69
C LYS A 41 8.16 -7.02 1.89
N CYS A 42 7.73 -6.38 0.80
CA CYS A 42 6.72 -6.92 -0.11
C CYS A 42 7.13 -8.25 -0.79
N VAL A 43 8.43 -8.54 -0.91
CA VAL A 43 8.94 -9.78 -1.54
C VAL A 43 9.13 -10.90 -0.52
N LYS A 44 9.55 -10.56 0.71
CA LYS A 44 9.99 -11.54 1.71
C LYS A 44 8.88 -12.03 2.63
N GLU A 45 7.88 -11.20 2.88
CA GLU A 45 6.77 -11.57 3.74
C GLU A 45 5.59 -11.84 2.81
N ASP A 46 4.98 -13.02 2.93
CA ASP A 46 3.71 -13.37 2.26
C ASP A 46 2.57 -12.60 2.94
N ALA A 47 2.77 -11.30 3.04
CA ALA A 47 2.07 -10.39 3.90
C ALA A 47 1.50 -9.28 3.03
N ALA A 48 0.21 -9.05 3.18
CA ALA A 48 -0.48 -8.02 2.44
C ALA A 48 -0.17 -6.67 3.09
N TYR A 49 0.25 -5.72 2.27
CA TYR A 49 0.45 -4.33 2.66
C TYR A 49 -0.55 -3.47 1.91
N MET A 50 -1.25 -2.59 2.62
CA MET A 50 -2.11 -1.59 2.00
C MET A 50 -1.35 -0.28 1.85
N ALA A 51 -1.55 0.41 0.73
CA ALA A 51 -0.90 1.69 0.43
C ALA A 51 -1.89 2.85 0.56
N ASP A 52 -1.67 3.73 1.53
CA ASP A 52 -2.45 4.95 1.71
C ASP A 52 -1.76 6.14 1.02
N TYR A 53 -2.50 6.85 0.18
CA TYR A 53 -2.03 8.03 -0.56
C TYR A 53 -2.49 9.31 0.13
N ILE A 54 -1.53 10.10 0.62
CA ILE A 54 -1.83 11.35 1.31
C ILE A 54 -1.46 12.50 0.38
N ALA A 55 -2.46 13.35 0.10
CA ALA A 55 -2.29 14.54 -0.71
C ALA A 55 -1.88 15.77 0.14
N ASP A 56 -1.24 16.72 -0.51
CA ASP A 56 -1.04 18.08 0.00
C ASP A 56 -2.30 18.95 -0.22
N GLU A 57 -2.21 20.21 0.20
CA GLU A 57 -3.27 21.22 0.05
C GLU A 57 -3.63 21.53 -1.42
N THR A 58 -2.77 21.17 -2.36
CA THR A 58 -2.99 21.33 -3.81
C THR A 58 -3.56 20.08 -4.47
N GLY A 59 -3.78 19.00 -3.69
CA GLY A 59 -4.27 17.71 -4.18
C GLY A 59 -3.18 16.81 -4.77
N LYS A 60 -1.89 17.15 -4.64
CA LYS A 60 -0.78 16.30 -5.12
C LYS A 60 -0.36 15.33 -4.03
N VAL A 61 -0.07 14.09 -4.40
CA VAL A 61 0.46 13.08 -3.47
C VAL A 61 1.77 13.58 -2.88
N LYS A 62 1.84 13.70 -1.55
CA LYS A 62 3.04 14.09 -0.81
C LYS A 62 3.63 12.96 0.01
N GLU A 63 2.82 11.98 0.41
CA GLU A 63 3.24 10.83 1.20
C GLU A 63 2.51 9.57 0.72
N ILE A 64 3.21 8.44 0.76
CA ILE A 64 2.64 7.11 0.58
C ILE A 64 3.02 6.28 1.80
N ARG A 65 2.03 5.68 2.45
CA ARG A 65 2.24 4.86 3.65
C ARG A 65 1.84 3.43 3.37
N TYR A 66 2.78 2.53 3.60
CA TYR A 66 2.56 1.09 3.53
C TYR A 66 2.38 0.57 4.94
N ASP A 67 1.18 0.11 5.25
CA ASP A 67 0.89 -0.50 6.54
C ASP A 67 0.55 -1.97 6.35
N LEU A 68 1.15 -2.80 7.20
CA LEU A 68 0.89 -4.23 7.20
C LEU A 68 -0.58 -4.46 7.56
N ILE A 69 -1.29 -5.19 6.69
CA ILE A 69 -2.58 -5.76 7.04
C ILE A 69 -2.33 -7.22 7.42
N SER A 70 -2.58 -7.56 8.68
CA SER A 70 -2.84 -8.96 9.04
C SER A 70 -3.99 -9.44 8.15
N GLU A 71 -3.96 -10.70 7.69
CA GLU A 71 -5.00 -11.27 6.83
C GLU A 71 -6.40 -10.76 7.22
N PRO A 72 -7.28 -10.47 6.24
CA PRO A 72 -8.63 -10.06 6.56
C PRO A 72 -9.18 -11.06 7.56
N VAL A 73 -9.61 -10.56 8.73
CA VAL A 73 -10.48 -11.35 9.59
C VAL A 73 -11.68 -11.65 8.72
N MET A 74 -11.69 -12.83 8.09
CA MET A 74 -12.92 -13.41 7.62
C MET A 74 -13.70 -13.67 8.89
N ASP A 75 -14.49 -12.68 9.33
CA ASP A 75 -15.54 -12.92 10.29
C ASP A 75 -16.38 -14.06 9.70
N PRO A 76 -16.45 -15.25 10.33
CA PRO A 76 -17.14 -16.37 9.73
C PRO A 76 -18.66 -16.17 9.64
N VAL A 77 -19.22 -15.05 10.12
CA VAL A 77 -20.65 -14.75 10.07
C VAL A 77 -20.89 -13.23 10.10
N SER A 78 -21.27 -12.63 8.98
CA SER A 78 -22.25 -11.52 8.97
C SER A 78 -22.80 -11.34 7.54
N ASP A 79 -23.83 -12.11 7.21
CA ASP A 79 -24.77 -11.82 6.10
C ASP A 79 -25.68 -10.61 6.39
N THR A 80 -25.18 -9.62 7.13
CA THR A 80 -25.87 -8.36 7.35
C THR A 80 -24.97 -7.22 6.90
N ILE A 81 -25.29 -6.69 5.72
CA ILE A 81 -24.90 -5.34 5.31
C ILE A 81 -25.25 -4.41 6.50
N PRO A 82 -24.28 -3.70 7.09
CA PRO A 82 -24.60 -2.65 8.05
C PRO A 82 -25.49 -1.65 7.31
N LEU A 83 -26.73 -1.47 7.77
CA LEU A 83 -27.58 -0.41 7.27
C LEU A 83 -26.81 0.91 7.47
N ASP A 84 -26.54 1.60 6.37
CA ASP A 84 -26.05 2.97 6.42
C ASP A 84 -27.05 3.79 7.23
N PRO A 85 -26.65 4.42 8.36
CA PRO A 85 -27.55 5.24 9.16
C PRO A 85 -28.02 6.53 8.45
N LEU A 86 -27.65 6.73 7.17
CA LEU A 86 -28.07 7.86 6.35
C LEU A 86 -29.09 7.53 5.25
N GLU A 87 -29.62 6.32 5.14
CA GLU A 87 -30.81 6.07 4.33
C GLU A 87 -32.07 6.08 5.20
N TYR A 88 -32.89 7.13 5.05
CA TYR A 88 -34.22 7.30 5.64
C TYR A 88 -35.25 6.32 5.05
#